data_AF-A0A832YG64-F1
#
_entry.id   AF-A0A832YG64-F1
#
_cell.length_a   1.000
_cell.length_b   1.000
_cell.length_c   1.000
_cell.angle_alpha   90.00
_cell.angle_beta   90.00
_cell.angle_gamma   90.00
#
_symmetry.space_group_name_H-M   'P 1'
#
loop_
_entity.id
_entity.type
_entity.pdbx_description
1 polymer ?
#
loop_
_entity_poly.entity_id
_entity_poly.type
_entity_poly.pdbx_seq_one_letter_code
_entity_poly.pdbx_strand_id
1 'polypeptide(L)'
;MSLAGQGLVTIFPQYVSDMDLSSIPADFELNYTLGGSDHPQHLPRYTMALYGVDAGLDFINTDAGISEVLGATKLNTSHMWIGGHSMGAGTTFYVLSELLGRGFGSQSLVVDLEAPWIHSTQVDLMGNMSQLPDHTLIHVVEYEDDIVVKKCIGRWQHARLTARDQSPPLPSNQVLFLQVPSDYHGFPRLMASHYLPSGFVRDSLADHSYYPRLEAQSDFVASSAFGDMASADAAKSWFMNEGEMTDLGSWSDGVAVTPMTIVSSPLELTDDNLDACPQP
;
A
#
# COMPACT_ATOMS: atom_id res chain seq x y z
N MET A 1 17.47 -3.30 -6.09
CA MET A 1 17.74 -4.74 -5.82
C MET A 1 16.38 -5.45 -5.77
N SER A 2 16.23 -6.73 -6.17
CA SER A 2 14.88 -7.35 -6.12
C SER A 2 14.49 -7.71 -4.69
N LEU A 3 13.18 -7.64 -4.36
CA LEU A 3 12.65 -8.00 -3.03
C LEU A 3 13.07 -9.41 -2.60
N ALA A 4 13.03 -10.37 -3.52
CA ALA A 4 13.50 -11.74 -3.28
C ALA A 4 15.01 -11.80 -2.98
N GLY A 5 15.82 -10.91 -3.58
CA GLY A 5 17.24 -10.79 -3.31
C GLY A 5 17.58 -10.26 -1.90
N GLN A 6 16.61 -9.65 -1.22
CA GLN A 6 16.71 -9.20 0.17
C GLN A 6 16.23 -10.25 1.19
N GLY A 7 15.84 -11.44 0.72
CA GLY A 7 15.36 -12.52 1.60
C GLY A 7 13.86 -12.46 1.89
N LEU A 8 13.08 -11.64 1.17
CA LEU A 8 11.63 -11.65 1.26
C LEU A 8 11.03 -12.74 0.38
N VAL A 9 10.02 -13.42 0.90
CA VAL A 9 9.11 -14.23 0.11
C VAL A 9 7.95 -13.33 -0.33
N THR A 10 7.75 -13.18 -1.63
CA THR A 10 6.70 -12.30 -2.17
C THR A 10 5.59 -13.11 -2.81
N ILE A 11 4.36 -12.85 -2.38
CA ILE A 11 3.14 -13.43 -2.95
C ILE A 11 2.38 -12.30 -3.65
N PHE A 12 2.10 -12.48 -4.94
CA PHE A 12 1.33 -11.54 -5.75
C PHE A 12 -0.04 -12.16 -6.08
N PRO A 13 -1.03 -12.05 -5.18
CA PRO A 13 -2.36 -12.61 -5.45
C PRO A 13 -3.03 -11.82 -6.57
N GLN A 14 -3.68 -12.53 -7.48
CA GLN A 14 -4.54 -11.93 -8.48
C GLN A 14 -5.96 -11.79 -7.95
N TYR A 15 -6.72 -10.89 -8.56
CA TYR A 15 -8.16 -10.73 -8.34
C TYR A 15 -8.87 -10.70 -9.69
N VAL A 16 -10.18 -10.94 -9.68
CA VAL A 16 -11.04 -10.83 -10.86
C VAL A 16 -11.27 -9.37 -11.25
N SER A 17 -10.98 -9.01 -12.50
CA SER A 17 -11.26 -7.69 -13.04
C SER A 17 -12.66 -7.58 -13.62
N ASP A 18 -13.11 -8.60 -14.36
CA ASP A 18 -14.44 -8.67 -14.98
C ASP A 18 -15.33 -9.69 -14.26
N MET A 19 -16.58 -9.31 -14.02
CA MET A 19 -17.52 -10.10 -13.23
C MET A 19 -18.95 -9.92 -13.70
N ASP A 20 -19.69 -11.03 -13.72
CA ASP A 20 -21.12 -11.02 -13.96
C ASP A 20 -21.86 -10.49 -12.73
N LEU A 21 -22.38 -9.26 -12.83
CA LEU A 21 -23.20 -8.63 -11.81
C LEU A 21 -24.70 -8.71 -12.12
N SER A 22 -25.12 -9.61 -13.03
CA SER A 22 -26.54 -9.76 -13.42
C SER A 22 -27.45 -10.21 -12.27
N SER A 23 -26.89 -10.79 -11.21
CA SER A 23 -27.62 -11.13 -9.98
C SER A 23 -27.87 -9.92 -9.07
N ILE A 24 -27.23 -8.78 -9.33
CA ILE A 24 -27.43 -7.54 -8.56
C ILE A 24 -28.69 -6.84 -9.10
N PRO A 25 -29.62 -6.41 -8.22
CA PRO A 25 -30.80 -5.67 -8.64
C PRO A 25 -30.45 -4.46 -9.51
N ALA A 26 -31.22 -4.22 -10.56
CA ALA A 26 -30.96 -3.11 -11.48
C ALA A 26 -31.15 -1.72 -10.83
N ASP A 27 -31.86 -1.68 -9.70
CA ASP A 27 -32.10 -0.50 -8.86
C ASP A 27 -31.14 -0.40 -7.67
N PHE A 28 -30.10 -1.23 -7.63
CA PHE A 28 -29.06 -1.12 -6.60
C PHE A 28 -28.30 0.21 -6.75
N GLU A 29 -28.34 1.03 -5.70
CA GLU A 29 -27.54 2.24 -5.61
C GLU A 29 -26.33 2.05 -4.71
N LEU A 30 -25.17 2.47 -5.21
CA LEU A 30 -23.93 2.40 -4.46
C LEU A 30 -23.92 3.43 -3.34
N ASN A 31 -23.72 2.96 -2.11
CA ASN A 31 -23.45 3.83 -1.00
C ASN A 31 -21.94 4.05 -0.88
N TYR A 32 -21.53 5.31 -0.98
CA TYR A 32 -20.16 5.74 -0.79
C TYR A 32 -20.04 6.45 0.55
N THR A 33 -19.19 5.94 1.45
CA THR A 33 -18.88 6.62 2.72
C THR A 33 -17.39 6.51 3.06
N LEU A 34 -16.80 7.60 3.56
CA LEU A 34 -15.44 7.65 4.14
C LEU A 34 -14.36 6.93 3.30
N GLY A 35 -14.31 7.17 1.98
CA GLY A 35 -13.33 6.54 1.09
C GLY A 35 -13.58 5.06 0.79
N GLY A 36 -14.78 4.55 1.08
CA GLY A 36 -15.22 3.19 0.81
C GLY A 36 -16.57 3.13 0.10
N SER A 37 -17.03 1.91 -0.19
CA SER A 37 -18.39 1.65 -0.71
C SER A 37 -18.90 0.25 -0.38
N ASP A 38 -20.21 0.06 -0.53
CA ASP A 38 -20.87 -1.24 -0.39
C ASP A 38 -20.95 -2.04 -1.70
N HIS A 39 -20.07 -1.73 -2.67
CA HIS A 39 -20.15 -2.35 -3.99
C HIS A 39 -20.08 -3.88 -3.94
N PRO A 40 -21.00 -4.60 -4.62
CA PRO A 40 -21.02 -6.07 -4.61
C PRO A 40 -19.76 -6.75 -5.18
N GLN A 41 -18.94 -6.00 -5.93
CA GLN A 41 -17.72 -6.50 -6.54
C GLN A 41 -16.60 -6.73 -5.52
N HIS A 42 -16.72 -6.15 -4.31
CA HIS A 42 -15.73 -6.34 -3.26
C HIS A 42 -15.63 -7.81 -2.84
N LEU A 43 -16.76 -8.51 -2.66
CA LEU A 43 -16.75 -9.90 -2.21
C LEU A 43 -15.86 -10.80 -3.08
N PRO A 44 -16.18 -11.03 -4.36
CA PRO A 44 -15.38 -11.92 -5.20
C PRO A 44 -13.93 -11.45 -5.39
N ARG A 45 -13.67 -10.14 -5.46
CA ARG A 45 -12.30 -9.60 -5.61
C ARG A 45 -11.46 -9.84 -4.37
N TYR A 46 -12.03 -9.57 -3.19
CA TYR A 46 -11.30 -9.61 -1.93
C TYR A 46 -11.07 -11.06 -1.48
N THR A 47 -12.08 -11.92 -1.62
CA THR A 47 -11.92 -13.35 -1.28
C THR A 47 -10.95 -14.03 -2.24
N MET A 48 -10.95 -13.69 -3.53
CA MET A 48 -9.98 -14.25 -4.48
C MET A 48 -8.55 -13.81 -4.12
N ALA A 49 -8.35 -12.55 -3.73
CA ALA A 49 -7.03 -12.09 -3.30
C ALA A 49 -6.54 -12.87 -2.07
N LEU A 50 -7.39 -13.06 -1.06
CA LEU A 50 -7.07 -13.88 0.12
C LEU A 50 -6.79 -15.34 -0.24
N TYR A 51 -7.62 -15.96 -1.09
CA TYR A 51 -7.38 -17.32 -1.56
C TYR A 51 -6.06 -17.46 -2.33
N GLY A 52 -5.66 -16.43 -3.08
CA GLY A 52 -4.35 -16.38 -3.72
C GLY A 52 -3.21 -16.36 -2.70
N VAL A 53 -3.38 -15.63 -1.59
CA VAL A 53 -2.42 -15.66 -0.47
C VAL A 53 -2.36 -17.04 0.16
N ASP A 54 -3.52 -17.64 0.46
CA ASP A 54 -3.62 -18.98 1.05
C ASP A 54 -2.96 -20.05 0.16
N ALA A 55 -3.28 -20.04 -1.14
CA ALA A 55 -2.66 -20.95 -2.11
C ALA A 55 -1.15 -20.74 -2.22
N GLY A 56 -0.67 -19.49 -2.15
CA GLY A 56 0.77 -19.18 -2.16
C GLY A 56 1.47 -19.72 -0.92
N LEU A 57 0.90 -19.50 0.27
CA LEU A 57 1.43 -20.02 1.54
C LEU A 57 1.44 -21.55 1.57
N ASP A 58 0.36 -22.18 1.11
CA ASP A 58 0.26 -23.64 1.00
C ASP A 58 1.32 -24.19 0.04
N PHE A 59 1.52 -23.55 -1.11
CA PHE A 59 2.56 -23.94 -2.06
C PHE A 59 3.96 -23.84 -1.43
N ILE A 60 4.28 -22.73 -0.76
CA ILE A 60 5.58 -22.55 -0.08
C ILE A 60 5.81 -23.64 0.98
N ASN A 61 4.77 -24.03 1.71
CA ASN A 61 4.87 -24.99 2.82
C ASN A 61 4.87 -26.46 2.38
N THR A 62 4.35 -26.76 1.18
CA THR A 62 4.12 -28.15 0.74
C THR A 62 4.97 -28.56 -0.47
N ASP A 63 5.47 -27.61 -1.26
CA ASP A 63 6.27 -27.92 -2.43
C ASP A 63 7.66 -28.47 -2.04
N ALA A 64 8.01 -29.63 -2.61
CA ALA A 64 9.25 -30.32 -2.29
C ALA A 64 10.49 -29.57 -2.78
N GLY A 65 10.41 -28.87 -3.91
CA GLY A 65 11.52 -28.09 -4.46
C GLY A 65 11.80 -26.84 -3.63
N ILE A 66 10.74 -26.13 -3.21
CA ILE A 66 10.88 -25.02 -2.26
C ILE A 66 11.43 -25.50 -0.92
N SER A 67 10.91 -26.63 -0.41
CA SER A 67 11.41 -27.23 0.84
C SER A 67 12.88 -27.61 0.77
N GLU A 68 13.35 -28.14 -0.37
CA GLU A 68 14.76 -28.46 -0.60
C GLU A 68 15.65 -27.20 -0.58
N VAL A 69 15.20 -26.11 -1.22
CA VAL A 69 15.92 -24.83 -1.25
C VAL A 69 15.96 -24.15 0.12
N LEU A 70 14.85 -24.15 0.86
CA LEU A 70 14.77 -23.52 2.19
C LEU A 70 15.49 -24.33 3.28
N GLY A 71 15.55 -25.66 3.12
CA GLY A 71 16.14 -26.57 4.10
C GLY A 71 15.42 -26.50 5.44
N ALA A 72 16.14 -26.10 6.49
CA ALA A 72 15.56 -25.92 7.84
C ALA A 72 14.90 -24.55 8.05
N THR A 73 15.07 -23.62 7.12
CA THR A 73 14.52 -22.27 7.19
C THR A 73 13.02 -22.32 6.99
N LYS A 74 12.26 -21.59 7.82
CA LYS A 74 10.81 -21.45 7.68
C LYS A 74 10.47 -20.02 7.33
N LEU A 75 9.34 -19.85 6.64
CA LEU A 75 8.75 -18.53 6.44
C LEU A 75 8.43 -17.91 7.82
N ASN A 76 8.98 -16.73 8.08
CA ASN A 76 8.72 -15.98 9.30
C ASN A 76 7.61 -14.96 9.05
N THR A 77 6.37 -15.31 9.41
CA THR A 77 5.20 -14.46 9.17
C THR A 77 5.04 -13.34 10.21
N SER A 78 5.87 -13.31 11.26
CA SER A 78 5.88 -12.25 12.27
C SER A 78 6.40 -10.91 11.72
N HIS A 79 7.11 -10.94 10.59
CA HIS A 79 7.60 -9.77 9.87
C HIS A 79 6.91 -9.71 8.52
N MET A 80 6.14 -8.66 8.27
CA MET A 80 5.28 -8.57 7.10
C MET A 80 5.38 -7.20 6.43
N TRP A 81 5.56 -7.22 5.11
CA TRP A 81 5.25 -6.10 4.23
C TRP A 81 3.99 -6.46 3.45
N ILE A 82 3.02 -5.55 3.37
CA ILE A 82 1.83 -5.71 2.56
C ILE A 82 1.49 -4.39 1.91
N GLY A 83 1.13 -4.44 0.63
CA GLY A 83 0.75 -3.24 -0.08
C GLY A 83 -0.08 -3.54 -1.31
N GLY A 84 -0.55 -2.49 -1.93
CA GLY A 84 -1.36 -2.59 -3.13
C GLY A 84 -1.45 -1.27 -3.87
N HIS A 85 -1.63 -1.38 -5.19
CA HIS A 85 -1.87 -0.26 -6.08
C HIS A 85 -3.34 -0.21 -6.50
N SER A 86 -3.93 0.97 -6.55
CA SER A 86 -5.30 1.16 -7.05
C SER A 86 -6.30 0.27 -6.30
N MET A 87 -7.00 -0.61 -7.00
CA MET A 87 -7.89 -1.60 -6.39
C MET A 87 -7.20 -2.58 -5.44
N GLY A 88 -5.91 -2.87 -5.68
CA GLY A 88 -5.09 -3.65 -4.74
C GLY A 88 -5.02 -2.97 -3.37
N ALA A 89 -4.85 -1.65 -3.34
CA ALA A 89 -4.81 -0.87 -2.09
C ALA A 89 -6.14 -0.96 -1.32
N GLY A 90 -7.28 -0.85 -2.01
CA GLY A 90 -8.60 -1.01 -1.40
C GLY A 90 -8.83 -2.42 -0.86
N THR A 91 -8.31 -3.44 -1.56
CA THR A 91 -8.36 -4.85 -1.15
C THR A 91 -7.48 -5.15 0.06
N THR A 92 -6.38 -4.41 0.23
CA THR A 92 -5.43 -4.58 1.34
C THR A 92 -6.11 -4.56 2.70
N PHE A 93 -7.15 -3.75 2.93
CA PHE A 93 -7.84 -3.68 4.23
C PHE A 93 -8.41 -5.03 4.68
N TYR A 94 -9.07 -5.75 3.77
CA TYR A 94 -9.64 -7.07 4.05
C TYR A 94 -8.53 -8.09 4.28
N VAL A 95 -7.59 -8.19 3.34
CA VAL A 95 -6.51 -9.18 3.39
C VAL A 95 -5.63 -8.96 4.63
N LEU A 96 -5.27 -7.72 4.94
CA LEU A 96 -4.50 -7.34 6.12
C LEU A 96 -5.23 -7.79 7.40
N SER A 97 -6.52 -7.51 7.53
CA SER A 97 -7.28 -7.92 8.72
C SER A 97 -7.27 -9.43 8.92
N GLU A 98 -7.46 -10.20 7.85
CA GLU A 98 -7.43 -11.66 7.90
C GLU A 98 -6.05 -12.19 8.31
N LEU A 99 -4.98 -11.61 7.78
CA LEU A 99 -3.60 -11.98 8.14
C LEU A 99 -3.23 -11.59 9.57
N LEU A 100 -3.65 -10.40 10.04
CA LEU A 100 -3.49 -9.97 11.43
C LEU A 100 -4.23 -10.92 12.39
N GLY A 101 -5.44 -11.34 12.04
CA GLY A 101 -6.20 -12.35 12.79
C GLY A 101 -5.48 -13.70 12.92
N ARG A 102 -4.60 -14.02 11.97
CA ARG A 102 -3.73 -15.21 11.98
C ARG A 102 -2.37 -14.97 12.66
N GLY A 103 -2.13 -13.78 13.20
CA GLY A 103 -0.91 -13.41 13.93
C GLY A 103 0.25 -12.93 13.07
N PHE A 104 0.00 -12.63 11.78
CA PHE A 104 1.06 -12.12 10.89
C PHE A 104 1.41 -10.68 11.25
N GLY A 105 2.65 -10.27 10.97
CA GLY A 105 3.14 -8.91 11.26
C GLY A 105 3.28 -8.58 12.75
N SER A 106 3.29 -9.60 13.62
CA SER A 106 3.32 -9.45 15.08
C SER A 106 4.62 -8.85 15.65
N GLN A 107 5.70 -8.75 14.86
CA GLN A 107 6.99 -8.18 15.27
C GLN A 107 7.41 -6.99 14.41
N SER A 108 7.19 -7.03 13.10
CA SER A 108 7.27 -5.84 12.25
C SER A 108 6.19 -5.87 11.17
N LEU A 109 5.61 -4.71 10.89
CA LEU A 109 4.57 -4.54 9.89
C LEU A 109 4.75 -3.23 9.13
N VAL A 110 4.82 -3.33 7.81
CA VAL A 110 4.74 -2.19 6.89
C VAL A 110 3.52 -2.35 5.99
N VAL A 111 2.74 -1.28 5.86
CA VAL A 111 1.59 -1.18 4.95
C VAL A 111 1.85 -0.08 3.92
N ASP A 112 1.74 -0.38 2.63
CA ASP A 112 2.00 0.60 1.55
C ASP A 112 0.82 0.64 0.56
N LEU A 113 0.13 1.79 0.52
CA LEU A 113 -1.04 2.00 -0.31
C LEU A 113 -0.73 3.02 -1.41
N GLU A 114 -0.68 2.55 -2.66
CA GLU A 114 -0.32 3.34 -3.83
C GLU A 114 -1.55 3.71 -4.66
N ALA A 115 -1.77 5.00 -4.92
CA ALA A 115 -2.91 5.49 -5.71
C ALA A 115 -4.25 4.84 -5.30
N PRO A 116 -4.60 4.86 -4.00
CA PRO A 116 -5.59 3.92 -3.47
C PRO A 116 -6.99 4.10 -4.05
N TRP A 117 -7.62 2.97 -4.38
CA TRP A 117 -9.03 2.89 -4.73
C TRP A 117 -9.90 2.48 -3.52
N ILE A 118 -11.22 2.59 -3.66
CA ILE A 118 -12.18 2.44 -2.56
C ILE A 118 -12.06 1.08 -1.85
N HIS A 119 -12.12 1.10 -0.53
CA HIS A 119 -12.23 -0.09 0.30
C HIS A 119 -13.72 -0.49 0.45
N SER A 120 -13.98 -1.70 0.97
CA SER A 120 -15.35 -2.14 1.24
C SER A 120 -15.89 -1.54 2.54
N THR A 121 -17.19 -1.20 2.56
CA THR A 121 -17.93 -0.82 3.77
C THR A 121 -18.90 -1.91 4.23
N GLN A 122 -18.92 -3.05 3.54
CA GLN A 122 -19.70 -4.24 3.95
C GLN A 122 -19.04 -4.86 5.19
N VAL A 123 -19.83 -5.16 6.22
CA VAL A 123 -19.37 -5.60 7.55
C VAL A 123 -18.34 -6.74 7.47
N ASP A 124 -18.58 -7.74 6.61
CA ASP A 124 -17.73 -8.93 6.51
C ASP A 124 -16.47 -8.71 5.65
N LEU A 125 -16.34 -7.55 4.98
CA LEU A 125 -15.27 -7.27 4.01
C LEU A 125 -14.51 -5.98 4.30
N MET A 126 -14.97 -5.16 5.24
CA MET A 126 -14.39 -3.85 5.54
C MET A 126 -12.97 -3.95 6.14
N GLY A 127 -12.61 -5.12 6.69
CA GLY A 127 -11.40 -5.33 7.47
C GLY A 127 -11.46 -4.62 8.82
N ASN A 128 -10.72 -5.11 9.80
CA ASN A 128 -10.68 -4.56 11.15
C ASN A 128 -9.31 -3.96 11.48
N MET A 129 -9.17 -2.64 11.34
CA MET A 129 -7.91 -1.92 11.58
C MET A 129 -7.61 -1.72 13.07
N SER A 130 -8.51 -2.08 14.00
CA SER A 130 -8.18 -2.14 15.43
C SER A 130 -7.09 -3.17 15.74
N GLN A 131 -6.95 -4.17 14.88
CA GLN A 131 -5.96 -5.25 14.99
C GLN A 131 -4.54 -4.82 14.63
N LEU A 132 -4.34 -3.63 14.03
CA LEU A 132 -3.01 -3.14 13.69
C LEU A 132 -2.13 -3.08 14.95
N PRO A 133 -0.93 -3.68 14.97
CA PRO A 133 0.00 -3.55 16.09
C PRO A 133 0.52 -2.12 16.26
N ASP A 134 0.97 -1.76 17.47
CA ASP A 134 1.48 -0.40 17.76
C ASP A 134 2.75 -0.06 16.96
N HIS A 135 3.52 -1.06 16.53
CA HIS A 135 4.74 -0.88 15.73
C HIS A 135 4.50 -0.74 14.21
N THR A 136 3.24 -0.73 13.77
CA THR A 136 2.90 -0.62 12.33
C THR A 136 3.48 0.66 11.73
N LEU A 137 4.05 0.56 10.53
CA LEU A 137 4.48 1.71 9.71
C LEU A 137 3.65 1.72 8.42
N ILE A 138 3.18 2.89 8.00
CA ILE A 138 2.20 3.01 6.93
C ILE A 138 2.55 4.15 5.98
N HIS A 139 2.53 3.87 4.68
CA HIS A 139 2.51 4.86 3.61
C HIS A 139 1.16 4.83 2.88
N VAL A 140 0.60 6.02 2.66
CA VAL A 140 -0.52 6.25 1.73
C VAL A 140 -0.07 7.29 0.71
N VAL A 141 -0.07 6.92 -0.56
CA VAL A 141 0.57 7.70 -1.62
C VAL A 141 -0.44 8.21 -2.63
N GLU A 142 -0.40 9.52 -2.85
CA GLU A 142 -1.21 10.26 -3.82
C GLU A 142 -0.32 10.78 -4.95
N TYR A 143 -0.74 10.55 -6.20
CA TYR A 143 -0.04 11.04 -7.39
C TYR A 143 -0.74 12.28 -7.95
N GLU A 144 0.03 13.32 -8.29
CA GLU A 144 -0.53 14.63 -8.68
C GLU A 144 -1.48 14.55 -9.88
N ASP A 145 -1.09 13.83 -10.92
CA ASP A 145 -1.83 13.68 -12.18
C ASP A 145 -2.61 12.37 -12.27
N ASP A 146 -3.01 11.81 -11.13
CA ASP A 146 -3.94 10.68 -11.10
C ASP A 146 -5.33 11.11 -11.59
N ILE A 147 -5.72 10.59 -12.75
CA ILE A 147 -7.03 10.81 -13.37
C ILE A 147 -8.00 9.64 -13.20
N VAL A 148 -7.57 8.55 -12.53
CA VAL A 148 -8.32 7.30 -12.42
C VAL A 148 -9.06 7.22 -11.09
N VAL A 149 -8.36 7.53 -9.99
CA VAL A 149 -8.96 7.50 -8.64
C VAL A 149 -9.07 8.90 -8.06
N LYS A 150 -10.10 9.12 -7.24
CA LYS A 150 -10.28 10.39 -6.54
C LYS A 150 -9.32 10.47 -5.36
N LYS A 151 -8.51 11.53 -5.33
CA LYS A 151 -7.50 11.83 -4.29
C LYS A 151 -8.01 11.64 -2.85
N CYS A 152 -9.24 12.05 -2.56
CA CYS A 152 -9.83 11.92 -1.23
C CYS A 152 -10.05 10.49 -0.71
N ILE A 153 -10.05 9.48 -1.59
CA ILE A 153 -10.14 8.08 -1.16
C ILE A 153 -8.95 7.73 -0.26
N GLY A 154 -7.73 8.04 -0.72
CA GLY A 154 -6.52 7.81 0.06
C GLY A 154 -6.49 8.60 1.36
N ARG A 155 -7.01 9.84 1.35
CA ARG A 155 -7.04 10.71 2.54
C ARG A 155 -7.94 10.12 3.64
N TRP A 156 -9.10 9.58 3.27
CA TRP A 156 -9.97 8.87 4.21
C TRP A 156 -9.34 7.56 4.71
N GLN A 157 -8.67 6.82 3.83
CA GLN A 157 -7.96 5.60 4.21
C GLN A 157 -6.81 5.88 5.17
N HIS A 158 -6.05 6.96 4.96
CA HIS A 158 -5.03 7.45 5.90
C HIS A 158 -5.64 7.77 7.27
N ALA A 159 -6.76 8.50 7.30
CA ALA A 159 -7.45 8.82 8.54
C ALA A 159 -7.93 7.56 9.27
N ARG A 160 -8.48 6.59 8.55
CA ARG A 160 -8.93 5.31 9.10
C ARG A 160 -7.78 4.49 9.70
N LEU A 161 -6.67 4.37 8.97
CA LEU A 161 -5.46 3.66 9.42
C LEU A 161 -4.84 4.34 10.65
N THR A 162 -4.78 5.67 10.66
CA THR A 162 -4.33 6.46 11.81
C THR A 162 -5.22 6.22 13.03
N ALA A 163 -6.54 6.23 12.85
CA ALA A 163 -7.51 6.07 13.93
C ALA A 163 -7.68 4.62 14.40
N ARG A 164 -7.10 3.62 13.71
CA ARG A 164 -7.23 2.18 14.03
C ARG A 164 -8.67 1.75 14.34
N ASP A 165 -9.62 2.16 13.50
CA ASP A 165 -11.06 1.93 13.71
C ASP A 165 -11.53 2.29 15.15
N GLN A 166 -11.14 3.48 15.63
CA GLN A 166 -11.47 4.02 16.96
C GLN A 166 -10.79 3.30 18.14
N SER A 167 -9.72 2.55 17.87
CA SER A 167 -8.79 2.09 18.90
C SER A 167 -7.73 3.15 19.20
N PRO A 168 -6.83 2.98 20.20
CA PRO A 168 -5.75 3.93 20.42
C PRO A 168 -5.00 4.20 19.10
N PRO A 169 -4.97 5.47 18.64
CA PRO A 169 -4.48 5.79 17.30
C PRO A 169 -2.99 5.50 17.17
N LEU A 170 -2.55 5.21 15.95
CA LEU A 170 -1.12 5.18 15.66
C LEU A 170 -0.54 6.59 15.78
N PRO A 171 0.68 6.73 16.31
CA PRO A 171 1.45 7.96 16.22
C PRO A 171 1.50 8.49 14.79
N SER A 172 1.37 9.81 14.62
CA SER A 172 1.33 10.45 13.30
C SER A 172 2.62 10.25 12.49
N ASN A 173 3.76 10.07 13.17
CA ASN A 173 5.04 9.74 12.53
C ASN A 173 5.17 8.27 12.11
N GLN A 174 4.12 7.45 12.28
CA GLN A 174 4.03 6.08 11.78
C GLN A 174 3.08 5.94 10.59
N VAL A 175 2.28 6.97 10.28
CA VAL A 175 1.31 6.94 9.17
C VAL A 175 1.54 8.14 8.28
N LEU A 176 2.36 7.95 7.25
CA LEU A 176 2.71 9.02 6.31
C LEU A 176 1.71 9.08 5.17
N PHE A 177 1.30 10.30 4.83
CA PHE A 177 0.65 10.60 3.57
C PHE A 177 1.65 11.29 2.66
N LEU A 178 1.95 10.69 1.51
CA LEU A 178 2.94 11.18 0.57
C LEU A 178 2.23 11.72 -0.68
N GLN A 179 2.57 12.94 -1.10
CA GLN A 179 2.21 13.44 -2.43
C GLN A 179 3.44 13.37 -3.35
N VAL A 180 3.27 12.69 -4.48
CA VAL A 180 4.27 12.60 -5.54
C VAL A 180 3.89 13.60 -6.64
N PRO A 181 4.68 14.66 -6.84
CA PRO A 181 4.41 15.65 -7.86
C PRO A 181 4.89 15.19 -9.25
N SER A 182 4.28 15.75 -10.28
CA SER A 182 4.83 15.73 -11.62
C SER A 182 5.87 16.82 -11.79
N ASP A 183 6.86 16.57 -12.65
CA ASP A 183 7.86 17.56 -13.03
C ASP A 183 7.90 17.72 -14.55
N TYR A 184 7.53 18.93 -14.98
CA TYR A 184 7.38 19.30 -16.38
C TYR A 184 8.60 20.03 -16.96
N HIS A 185 9.68 20.20 -16.19
CA HIS A 185 10.86 20.97 -16.58
C HIS A 185 11.66 20.28 -17.70
N GLY A 186 11.96 18.99 -17.54
CA GLY A 186 12.83 18.24 -18.45
C GLY A 186 12.11 17.34 -19.47
N PHE A 187 12.91 16.57 -20.23
CA PHE A 187 12.44 15.54 -21.16
C PHE A 187 13.19 14.20 -20.97
N PRO A 188 12.48 13.06 -20.87
CA PRO A 188 11.02 12.95 -20.81
C PRO A 188 10.49 13.61 -19.53
N ARG A 189 9.24 14.11 -19.58
CA ARG A 189 8.57 14.68 -18.40
C ARG A 189 8.41 13.59 -17.34
N LEU A 190 8.56 13.96 -16.07
CA LEU A 190 8.28 13.06 -14.96
C LEU A 190 6.80 13.20 -14.61
N MET A 191 6.01 12.17 -14.89
CA MET A 191 4.56 12.23 -14.72
C MET A 191 4.11 11.33 -13.57
N ALA A 192 3.65 11.95 -12.48
CA ALA A 192 2.99 11.29 -11.37
C ALA A 192 1.55 10.89 -11.77
N SER A 193 1.44 9.91 -12.66
CA SER A 193 0.15 9.37 -13.09
C SER A 193 -0.30 8.19 -12.22
N HIS A 194 -1.58 7.82 -12.34
CA HIS A 194 -2.11 6.60 -11.73
C HIS A 194 -1.25 5.36 -12.04
N TYR A 195 -0.67 5.30 -13.23
CA TYR A 195 0.05 4.12 -13.71
C TYR A 195 1.53 4.11 -13.33
N LEU A 196 2.01 5.08 -12.52
CA LEU A 196 3.41 5.14 -12.12
C LEU A 196 3.91 3.81 -11.51
N PRO A 197 3.17 3.15 -10.59
CA PRO A 197 3.59 1.87 -10.02
C PRO A 197 3.42 0.68 -10.97
N SER A 198 2.57 0.81 -12.00
CA SER A 198 2.10 -0.29 -12.85
C SER A 198 2.55 -0.17 -14.31
N GLY A 199 3.42 0.79 -14.62
CA GLY A 199 3.87 1.06 -15.99
C GLY A 199 4.72 -0.08 -16.55
N PHE A 200 4.37 -0.57 -17.74
CA PHE A 200 5.19 -1.58 -18.45
C PHE A 200 6.55 -1.02 -18.88
N VAL A 201 6.61 0.28 -19.18
CA VAL A 201 7.86 0.99 -19.41
C VAL A 201 8.28 1.57 -18.08
N ARG A 202 9.48 1.19 -17.63
CA ARG A 202 10.08 1.70 -16.41
C ARG A 202 10.15 3.23 -16.48
N ASP A 203 9.38 3.89 -15.62
CA ASP A 203 9.27 5.34 -15.56
C ASP A 203 10.39 5.92 -14.70
N SER A 204 11.06 6.98 -15.17
CA SER A 204 12.14 7.63 -14.43
C SER A 204 11.67 8.18 -13.09
N LEU A 205 10.43 8.68 -13.00
CA LEU A 205 9.88 9.14 -11.73
C LEU A 205 9.70 7.96 -10.75
N ALA A 206 9.30 6.78 -11.24
CA ALA A 206 9.15 5.60 -10.39
C ALA A 206 10.51 5.14 -9.80
N ASP A 207 11.60 5.32 -10.55
CA ASP A 207 12.97 5.02 -10.11
C ASP A 207 13.46 5.90 -8.96
N HIS A 208 12.85 7.07 -8.77
CA HIS A 208 13.20 8.00 -7.71
C HIS A 208 12.15 8.03 -6.59
N SER A 209 10.86 7.87 -6.90
CA SER A 209 9.75 8.08 -5.96
C SER A 209 9.06 6.81 -5.46
N TYR A 210 9.18 5.68 -6.17
CA TYR A 210 8.44 4.45 -5.86
C TYR A 210 9.36 3.30 -5.46
N TYR A 211 10.20 2.82 -6.38
CA TYR A 211 11.02 1.63 -6.12
C TYR A 211 11.96 1.77 -4.91
N PRO A 212 12.68 2.90 -4.71
CA PRO A 212 13.54 3.05 -3.54
C PRO A 212 12.79 2.96 -2.20
N ARG A 213 11.56 3.47 -2.13
CA ARG A 213 10.71 3.34 -0.93
C ARG A 213 10.38 1.89 -0.63
N LEU A 214 9.93 1.14 -1.63
CA LEU A 214 9.60 -0.27 -1.46
C LEU A 214 10.84 -1.10 -1.11
N GLU A 215 12.00 -0.78 -1.70
CA GLU A 215 13.27 -1.43 -1.34
C GLU A 215 13.67 -1.15 0.11
N ALA A 216 13.53 0.09 0.61
CA ALA A 216 13.83 0.45 1.99
C ALA A 216 12.82 -0.14 3.00
N GLN A 217 11.53 -0.13 2.66
CA GLN A 217 10.49 -0.78 3.47
C GLN A 217 10.73 -2.29 3.61
N SER A 218 11.14 -2.92 2.51
CA SER A 218 11.42 -4.36 2.47
C SER A 218 12.70 -4.71 3.22
N ASP A 219 13.75 -3.89 3.10
CA ASP A 219 14.97 -4.01 3.89
C ASP A 219 14.68 -3.89 5.38
N PHE A 220 13.83 -2.94 5.80
CA PHE A 220 13.40 -2.85 7.20
C PHE A 220 12.76 -4.15 7.70
N VAL A 221 11.85 -4.74 6.92
CA VAL A 221 11.17 -6.00 7.29
C VAL A 221 12.17 -7.16 7.34
N ALA A 222 13.03 -7.30 6.34
CA ALA A 222 14.03 -8.37 6.28
C ALA A 222 15.09 -8.25 7.37
N SER A 223 15.69 -7.06 7.53
CA SER A 223 16.70 -6.78 8.56
C SER A 223 16.12 -6.98 9.97
N SER A 224 14.86 -6.58 10.20
CA SER A 224 14.15 -6.87 11.45
C SER A 224 14.02 -8.37 11.70
N ALA A 225 13.70 -9.16 10.66
CA ALA A 225 13.56 -10.61 10.77
C ALA A 225 14.88 -11.32 11.06
N PHE A 226 16.01 -10.79 10.58
CA PHE A 226 17.35 -11.29 10.88
C PHE A 226 17.92 -10.78 12.22
N GLY A 227 17.24 -9.83 12.87
CA GLY A 227 17.71 -9.20 14.10
C GLY A 227 18.86 -8.19 13.87
N ASP A 228 19.07 -7.74 12.63
CA ASP A 228 20.00 -6.66 12.32
C ASP A 228 19.31 -5.30 12.51
N MET A 229 19.22 -4.89 13.77
CA MET A 229 18.52 -3.65 14.14
C MET A 229 19.19 -2.40 13.58
N ALA A 230 20.50 -2.41 13.33
CA ALA A 230 21.19 -1.26 12.78
C ALA A 230 20.77 -0.99 11.33
N SER A 231 20.69 -2.04 10.51
CA SER A 231 20.18 -1.95 9.14
C SER A 231 18.69 -1.63 9.12
N ALA A 232 17.90 -2.24 10.01
CA ALA A 232 16.48 -1.94 10.13
C ALA A 232 16.23 -0.46 10.50
N ASP A 233 16.94 0.08 11.48
CA ASP A 233 16.79 1.48 11.89
C ASP A 233 17.23 2.45 10.79
N ALA A 234 18.31 2.12 10.05
CA ALA A 234 18.75 2.91 8.90
C ALA A 234 17.70 2.92 7.78
N ALA A 235 17.16 1.76 7.43
CA ALA A 235 16.11 1.62 6.42
C ALA A 235 14.84 2.37 6.83
N LYS A 236 14.37 2.19 8.07
CA LYS A 236 13.24 2.94 8.64
C LYS A 236 13.47 4.44 8.60
N SER A 237 14.66 4.90 9.01
CA SER A 237 15.00 6.32 8.99
C SER A 237 14.98 6.88 7.56
N TRP A 238 15.35 6.07 6.57
CA TRP A 238 15.34 6.47 5.17
C TRP A 238 13.91 6.70 4.67
N PHE A 239 12.98 5.75 4.88
CA PHE A 239 11.62 5.86 4.32
C PHE A 239 10.59 6.57 5.22
N MET A 240 10.88 6.84 6.51
CA MET A 240 9.92 7.49 7.41
C MET A 240 10.21 8.97 7.68
N ASN A 241 11.30 9.52 7.15
CA ASN A 241 11.70 10.90 7.38
C ASN A 241 11.83 11.68 6.07
N GLU A 242 11.65 13.01 6.17
CA GLU A 242 12.08 13.92 5.10
C GLU A 242 13.59 13.83 4.87
N GLY A 243 14.02 14.20 3.67
CA GLY A 243 15.41 14.12 3.24
C GLY A 243 15.53 13.21 2.02
N GLU A 244 16.29 12.12 2.16
CA GLU A 244 16.62 11.24 1.04
C GLU A 244 15.39 10.62 0.37
N MET A 245 14.36 10.22 1.13
CA MET A 245 13.14 9.71 0.52
C MET A 245 12.47 10.77 -0.34
N THR A 246 12.36 12.01 0.14
CA THR A 246 11.60 13.07 -0.53
C THR A 246 12.36 13.74 -1.68
N ASP A 247 13.69 13.60 -1.70
CA ASP A 247 14.57 14.16 -2.73
C ASP A 247 14.56 13.28 -3.99
N LEU A 248 14.02 13.82 -5.09
CA LEU A 248 13.95 13.15 -6.39
C LEU A 248 15.14 13.48 -7.31
N GLY A 249 16.14 14.19 -6.79
CA GLY A 249 17.38 14.51 -7.47
C GLY A 249 17.32 15.78 -8.31
N SER A 250 18.12 15.81 -9.38
CA SER A 250 18.23 16.96 -10.26
C SER A 250 18.24 16.56 -11.72
N TRP A 251 17.67 17.41 -12.55
CA TRP A 251 17.78 17.38 -13.99
C TRP A 251 19.25 17.57 -14.42
N SER A 252 19.57 17.17 -15.66
CA SER A 252 20.93 17.23 -16.19
C SER A 252 21.52 18.64 -16.28
N ASP A 253 20.68 19.67 -16.24
CA ASP A 253 21.06 21.08 -16.22
C ASP A 253 21.27 21.63 -14.79
N GLY A 254 21.12 20.77 -13.77
CA GLY A 254 21.29 21.09 -12.35
C GLY A 254 20.05 21.68 -11.67
N VAL A 255 18.91 21.77 -12.37
CA VAL A 255 17.64 22.16 -11.73
C VAL A 255 17.11 21.00 -10.90
N ALA A 256 16.75 21.25 -9.64
CA ALA A 256 16.17 20.23 -8.78
C ALA A 256 14.83 19.72 -9.33
N VAL A 257 14.60 18.42 -9.25
CA VAL A 257 13.29 17.82 -9.51
C VAL A 257 12.36 18.20 -8.36
N THR A 258 11.09 18.46 -8.67
CA THR A 258 10.07 18.77 -7.67
C THR A 258 9.97 17.64 -6.63
N PRO A 259 10.25 17.88 -5.33
CA PRO A 259 10.37 16.81 -4.34
C PRO A 259 9.01 16.26 -3.90
N MET A 260 8.98 15.03 -3.41
CA MET A 260 7.79 14.50 -2.72
C MET A 260 7.54 15.26 -1.43
N THR A 261 6.29 15.34 -1.00
CA THR A 261 5.91 16.00 0.25
C THR A 261 5.24 15.04 1.22
N ILE A 262 5.54 15.18 2.51
CA ILE A 262 4.81 14.53 3.59
C ILE A 262 3.70 15.49 4.05
N VAL A 263 2.44 15.06 3.95
CA VAL A 263 1.29 15.89 4.33
C VAL A 263 0.81 15.50 5.72
N SER A 264 0.82 16.45 6.65
CA SER A 264 0.38 16.24 8.04
C SER A 264 -1.14 16.14 8.20
N SER A 265 -1.89 16.90 7.39
CA SER A 265 -3.36 16.97 7.43
C SER A 265 -3.97 16.71 6.05
N PRO A 266 -3.98 15.46 5.54
CA PRO A 266 -4.44 15.18 4.17
C PRO A 266 -5.89 15.59 3.95
N LEU A 267 -6.77 15.40 4.93
CA LEU A 267 -8.19 15.77 4.85
C LEU A 267 -8.44 17.29 4.78
N GLU A 268 -7.46 18.12 5.15
CA GLU A 268 -7.56 19.58 5.12
C GLU A 268 -7.05 20.17 3.79
N LEU A 269 -6.47 19.34 2.91
CA LEU A 269 -6.05 19.77 1.59
C LEU A 269 -7.25 20.26 0.78
N THR A 270 -7.15 21.50 0.30
CA THR A 270 -8.16 22.10 -0.58
C THR A 270 -8.13 21.37 -1.92
N ASP A 271 -9.26 20.80 -2.32
CA ASP A 271 -9.46 20.22 -3.65
C ASP A 271 -10.80 20.72 -4.21
N ASP A 272 -10.87 20.90 -5.52
CA ASP A 272 -12.07 21.33 -6.24
C ASP A 272 -13.20 20.26 -6.25
N ASN A 273 -13.04 19.17 -5.47
CA ASN A 273 -13.86 17.95 -5.58
C ASN A 273 -14.16 17.27 -4.23
N LEU A 274 -14.08 17.98 -3.10
CA LEU A 274 -14.52 17.43 -1.80
C LEU A 274 -15.99 16.97 -1.83
N ASP A 275 -16.84 17.61 -2.65
CA ASP A 275 -18.23 17.21 -2.87
C ASP A 275 -18.38 15.87 -3.64
N ALA A 276 -17.38 15.47 -4.42
CA ALA A 276 -17.35 14.16 -5.10
C ALA A 276 -16.75 13.05 -4.22
N CYS A 277 -16.33 13.40 -3.00
CA CYS A 277 -15.82 12.44 -2.05
C CYS A 277 -16.97 11.79 -1.29
N PRO A 278 -16.85 10.50 -0.96
CA PRO A 278 -17.80 9.80 -0.11
C PRO A 278 -18.03 10.60 1.19
N GLN A 279 -19.23 11.15 1.36
CA GLN A 279 -19.56 11.93 2.55
C GLN A 279 -19.78 10.97 3.74
N PRO A 280 -19.55 11.42 5.00
CA PRO A 280 -19.85 10.64 6.20
C PRO A 280 -21.33 10.26 6.30
#